data_AF-A0A3E2VTN9-F1
#
_entry.id   AF-A0A3E2VTN9-F1
#
_cell.length_a   1.000
_cell.length_b   1.000
_cell.length_c   1.000
_cell.angle_alpha   90.00
_cell.angle_beta   90.00
_cell.angle_gamma   90.00
#
_symmetry.space_group_name_H-M   'P 1'
#
loop_
_entity.id
_entity.type
_entity.pdbx_description
1 polymer ?
#
loop_
_entity_poly.entity_id
_entity_poly.type
_entity_poly.pdbx_seq_one_letter_code
_entity_poly.pdbx_strand_id
1 'polypeptide(L)'
;FQPFNSIYQLYADKKAGRLAEAEDFLMIPEYLLWKLCGVKAREYTNATSTGLVNAQTGEYDPEILQALGLPETMFPKLTAPGTVLGSLMPNIAAEVGGQTKVVLCATHDTASAVEGIPMEQGDAPFLSSGTWSLLGVKLAKPITSPESCRANFTNEGGVGYIRYLKNIMGLWIIQCVQKQLGISFAEMVELAKTSTYTRIFDVNAARFSAPQ
;
A
#
# COMPACT_ATOMS: atom_id res chain seq x y z
N PHE A 1 0.67 -12.98 4.93
CA PHE A 1 1.81 -12.52 5.75
C PHE A 1 2.67 -11.60 4.90
N GLN A 2 2.87 -10.35 5.34
CA GLN A 2 3.68 -9.34 4.66
C GLN A 2 4.72 -8.83 5.66
N PRO A 3 5.95 -9.36 5.67
CA PRO A 3 6.92 -9.11 6.74
C PRO A 3 7.38 -7.64 6.83
N PHE A 4 7.12 -6.85 5.78
CA PHE A 4 7.46 -5.44 5.71
C PHE A 4 6.41 -4.51 6.35
N ASN A 5 5.26 -5.01 6.79
CA ASN A 5 4.22 -4.18 7.40
C ASN A 5 4.73 -3.46 8.66
N SER A 6 4.26 -2.22 8.86
CA SER A 6 4.70 -1.33 9.94
C SER A 6 4.50 -1.91 11.35
N ILE A 7 3.50 -2.77 11.57
CA ILE A 7 3.26 -3.47 12.83
C ILE A 7 4.51 -4.18 13.38
N TYR A 8 5.29 -4.83 12.51
CA TYR A 8 6.50 -5.55 12.91
C TYR A 8 7.65 -4.60 13.23
N GLN A 9 7.76 -3.51 12.46
CA GLN A 9 8.78 -2.47 12.66
C GLN A 9 8.53 -1.72 13.98
N LEU A 10 7.28 -1.31 14.24
CA LEU A 10 6.88 -0.66 15.49
C LEU A 10 7.09 -1.56 16.70
N TYR A 11 6.82 -2.86 16.59
CA TYR A 11 7.11 -3.80 17.68
C TYR A 11 8.61 -3.96 17.92
N ALA A 12 9.43 -3.95 16.86
CA ALA A 12 10.89 -3.94 16.99
C ALA A 12 11.40 -2.65 17.64
N ASP A 13 10.86 -1.48 17.25
CA ASP A 13 11.16 -0.18 17.86
C ASP A 13 10.80 -0.17 19.35
N LYS A 14 9.63 -0.72 19.71
CA LYS A 14 9.21 -0.88 21.10
C LYS A 14 10.23 -1.70 21.89
N LYS A 15 10.61 -2.87 21.38
CA LYS A 15 11.58 -3.75 22.05
C LYS A 15 12.95 -3.10 22.21
N ALA A 16 13.33 -2.23 21.29
CA ALA A 16 14.57 -1.47 21.36
C ALA A 16 14.49 -0.22 22.25
N GLY A 17 13.33 0.07 22.85
CA GLY A 17 13.11 1.25 23.68
C GLY A 17 12.88 2.56 22.91
N ARG A 18 12.97 2.55 21.58
CA ARG A 18 12.85 3.77 20.74
C ARG A 18 11.50 4.46 20.88
N LEU A 19 10.43 3.69 21.10
CA LEU A 19 9.09 4.27 21.28
C LEU A 19 8.94 5.06 22.59
N ALA A 20 9.83 4.89 23.57
CA ALA A 20 9.79 5.68 24.81
C ALA A 20 10.19 7.15 24.59
N GLU A 21 10.91 7.44 23.50
CA GLU A 21 11.33 8.79 23.11
C GLU A 21 10.44 9.39 22.02
N ALA A 22 9.47 8.62 21.51
CA ALA A 22 8.54 9.07 20.49
C ALA A 22 7.26 9.60 21.12
N GLU A 23 6.78 10.74 20.63
CA GLU A 23 5.48 11.30 21.03
C GLU A 23 4.36 10.94 20.05
N ASP A 24 4.73 10.57 18.81
CA ASP A 24 3.77 10.48 17.72
C ASP A 24 4.23 9.54 16.60
N PHE A 25 3.28 9.09 15.77
CA PHE A 25 3.53 8.21 14.63
C PHE A 25 2.86 8.74 13.36
N LEU A 26 3.66 9.14 12.37
CA LEU A 26 3.19 9.55 11.05
C LEU A 26 3.88 8.71 9.98
N MET A 27 3.10 8.26 9.00
CA MET A 27 3.64 7.70 7.76
C MET A 27 4.20 8.85 6.89
N ILE A 28 5.06 8.50 5.92
CA ILE A 28 5.83 9.51 5.15
C ILE A 28 4.96 10.59 4.49
N PRO A 29 3.87 10.27 3.76
CA PRO A 29 3.02 11.31 3.15
C PRO A 29 2.44 12.27 4.19
N GLU A 30 1.94 11.74 5.30
CA GLU A 30 1.33 12.54 6.37
C GLU A 30 2.36 13.39 7.12
N TYR A 31 3.58 12.90 7.29
CA TYR A 31 4.70 13.71 7.78
C TYR A 31 4.97 14.89 6.85
N LEU A 32 5.03 14.67 5.52
CA LEU A 32 5.25 15.74 4.56
C LEU A 32 4.11 16.76 4.55
N LEU A 33 2.85 16.31 4.60
CA LEU A 33 1.67 17.18 4.69
C LEU A 33 1.68 18.00 5.99
N TRP A 34 2.04 17.38 7.11
CA TRP A 34 2.22 18.09 8.38
C TRP A 34 3.30 19.17 8.27
N LYS A 35 4.43 18.90 7.61
CA LYS A 35 5.46 19.92 7.37
C LYS A 35 4.97 21.07 6.48
N LEU A 36 3.90 20.91 5.71
CA LEU A 36 3.33 21.96 4.88
C LEU A 36 2.30 22.82 5.60
N CYS A 37 1.46 22.24 6.48
CA CYS A 37 0.32 22.94 7.10
C CYS A 37 0.33 22.98 8.63
N GLY A 38 1.26 22.29 9.28
CA GLY A 38 1.32 22.18 10.75
C GLY A 38 0.28 21.25 11.37
N VAL A 39 -0.64 20.69 10.58
CA VAL A 39 -1.71 19.78 11.04
C VAL A 39 -1.31 18.33 10.82
N LYS A 40 -1.35 17.53 11.89
CA LYS A 40 -1.09 16.09 11.83
C LYS A 40 -2.39 15.34 11.57
N ALA A 41 -2.34 14.35 10.68
CA ALA A 41 -3.44 13.44 10.41
C ALA A 41 -2.89 12.05 10.07
N ARG A 42 -3.72 11.02 10.19
CA ARG A 42 -3.40 9.65 9.74
C ARG A 42 -4.41 9.29 8.69
N GLU A 43 -3.97 9.14 7.45
CA GLU A 43 -4.91 8.93 6.36
C GLU A 43 -5.24 7.45 6.21
N TYR A 44 -6.53 7.18 6.03
CA TYR A 44 -7.09 5.82 6.05
C TYR A 44 -6.39 4.86 5.06
N THR A 45 -6.19 5.27 3.80
CA THR A 45 -5.66 4.34 2.78
C THR A 45 -4.24 3.87 3.12
N ASN A 46 -3.38 4.78 3.61
CA ASN A 46 -2.01 4.43 3.99
C ASN A 46 -1.94 3.71 5.34
N ALA A 47 -2.79 4.07 6.30
CA ALA A 47 -2.91 3.34 7.57
C ALA A 47 -3.24 1.85 7.36
N THR A 48 -4.05 1.50 6.34
CA THR A 48 -4.37 0.09 6.07
C THR A 48 -3.19 -0.78 5.62
N SER A 49 -2.07 -0.17 5.20
CA SER A 49 -0.82 -0.89 4.89
C SER A 49 -0.02 -1.30 6.14
N THR A 50 -0.33 -0.72 7.30
CA THR A 50 0.46 -0.90 8.53
C THR A 50 0.26 -2.26 9.19
N GLY A 51 -0.87 -2.92 8.92
CA GLY A 51 -1.31 -4.12 9.65
C GLY A 51 -1.94 -3.83 11.01
N LEU A 52 -2.21 -2.56 11.35
CA LEU A 52 -2.82 -2.15 12.62
C LEU A 52 -4.32 -1.78 12.52
N VAL A 53 -4.87 -1.71 11.30
CA VAL A 53 -6.26 -1.27 11.07
C VAL A 53 -7.19 -2.46 11.04
N ASN A 54 -8.28 -2.38 11.80
CA ASN A 54 -9.34 -3.38 11.79
C ASN A 54 -10.16 -3.24 10.50
N ALA A 55 -10.28 -4.34 9.76
CA ALA A 55 -10.96 -4.33 8.46
C ALA A 55 -12.47 -4.01 8.55
N GLN A 56 -13.14 -4.28 9.69
CA GLN A 56 -14.57 -4.02 9.85
C GLN A 56 -14.86 -2.58 10.27
N THR A 57 -14.07 -2.03 11.20
CA THR A 57 -14.31 -0.68 11.72
C THR A 57 -13.64 0.40 10.87
N GLY A 58 -12.57 0.05 10.13
CA GLY A 58 -11.78 1.00 9.37
C GLY A 58 -10.94 1.92 10.24
N GLU A 59 -10.69 1.55 11.49
CA GLU A 59 -9.90 2.29 12.48
C GLU A 59 -8.78 1.42 13.05
N TYR A 60 -7.80 2.03 13.74
CA TYR A 60 -6.79 1.25 14.47
C TYR A 60 -7.43 0.27 15.45
N ASP A 61 -6.92 -0.96 15.48
CA ASP A 61 -7.47 -2.05 16.27
C ASP A 61 -6.94 -1.98 17.72
N PRO A 62 -7.80 -1.69 18.71
CA PRO A 62 -7.35 -1.52 20.09
C PRO A 62 -6.82 -2.82 20.70
N GLU A 63 -7.33 -3.98 20.29
CA GLU A 63 -6.85 -5.28 20.79
C GLU A 63 -5.42 -5.54 20.30
N ILE A 64 -5.13 -5.22 19.04
CA ILE A 64 -3.77 -5.32 18.49
C ILE A 64 -2.82 -4.32 19.19
N LEU A 65 -3.23 -3.06 19.34
CA LEU A 65 -2.41 -2.05 20.01
C LEU A 65 -2.09 -2.45 21.46
N GLN A 66 -3.09 -2.93 22.21
CA GLN A 66 -2.93 -3.39 23.58
C GLN A 66 -2.04 -4.64 23.66
N ALA A 67 -2.27 -5.65 22.81
CA ALA A 67 -1.48 -6.88 22.79
C ALA A 67 0.01 -6.61 22.50
N LEU A 68 0.29 -5.62 21.65
CA LEU A 68 1.65 -5.18 21.35
C LEU A 68 2.18 -4.17 22.37
N GLY A 69 1.33 -3.66 23.28
CA GLY A 69 1.60 -2.56 24.21
C GLY A 69 2.17 -1.32 23.52
N LEU A 70 1.58 -0.94 22.40
CA LEU A 70 1.88 0.30 21.70
C LEU A 70 1.13 1.48 22.38
N PRO A 71 1.71 2.69 22.45
CA PRO A 71 1.04 3.82 23.09
C PRO A 71 -0.18 4.28 22.28
N GLU A 72 -1.39 4.13 22.82
CA GLU A 72 -2.64 4.49 22.12
C GLU A 72 -2.69 5.96 21.66
N THR A 73 -2.02 6.86 22.38
CA THR A 73 -1.94 8.29 22.04
C THR A 73 -1.31 8.54 20.66
N MET A 74 -0.50 7.61 20.14
CA MET A 74 0.10 7.69 18.81
C MET A 74 -0.86 7.27 17.68
N PHE A 75 -2.03 6.73 18.02
CA PHE A 75 -2.98 6.15 17.08
C PHE A 75 -4.36 6.81 17.21
N PRO A 76 -4.47 8.13 16.96
CA PRO A 76 -5.76 8.80 16.94
C PRO A 76 -6.62 8.29 15.78
N LYS A 77 -7.90 8.68 15.77
CA LYS A 77 -8.83 8.33 14.68
C LYS A 77 -8.26 8.63 13.30
N LEU A 78 -8.54 7.73 12.37
CA LEU A 78 -8.15 7.88 10.97
C LEU A 78 -8.97 8.98 10.30
N THR A 79 -8.32 9.63 9.34
CA THR A 79 -8.89 10.71 8.55
C THR A 79 -9.13 10.22 7.13
N ALA A 80 -10.30 10.52 6.58
CA ALA A 80 -10.65 10.09 5.23
C ALA A 80 -9.85 10.88 4.17
N PRO A 81 -9.52 10.26 3.02
CA PRO A 81 -9.02 10.98 1.87
C PRO A 81 -10.06 12.00 1.38
N GLY A 82 -9.58 13.13 0.85
CA GLY A 82 -10.37 14.31 0.50
C GLY A 82 -10.51 15.33 1.63
N THR A 83 -10.08 15.02 2.85
CA THR A 83 -10.18 15.95 3.98
C THR A 83 -9.24 17.14 3.82
N VAL A 84 -9.77 18.36 3.94
CA VAL A 84 -8.96 19.60 3.98
C VAL A 84 -8.32 19.73 5.36
N LEU A 85 -6.99 19.71 5.41
CA LEU A 85 -6.23 19.86 6.66
C LEU A 85 -6.09 21.32 7.09
N GLY A 86 -5.98 22.24 6.13
CA GLY A 86 -5.79 23.65 6.40
C GLY A 86 -5.13 24.37 5.23
N SER A 87 -4.50 25.50 5.51
CA SER A 87 -3.68 26.25 4.56
C SER A 87 -2.19 25.91 4.74
N LEU A 88 -1.35 26.32 3.78
CA LEU A 88 0.10 26.27 3.99
C LEU A 88 0.50 27.11 5.20
N MET A 89 1.56 26.69 5.89
CA MET A 89 2.20 27.53 6.92
C MET A 89 2.68 28.85 6.28
N PRO A 90 2.65 29.99 7.01
CA PRO A 90 2.96 31.30 6.46
C PRO A 90 4.33 31.38 5.76
N ASN A 91 5.36 30.74 6.31
CA ASN A 91 6.70 30.71 5.73
C ASN A 91 6.75 29.95 4.41
N ILE A 92 6.04 28.81 4.30
CA ILE A 92 5.98 28.02 3.08
C ILE A 92 5.22 28.79 1.99
N ALA A 93 4.10 29.42 2.35
CA ALA A 93 3.34 30.24 1.41
C ALA A 93 4.12 31.44 0.87
N ALA A 94 4.93 32.08 1.71
CA ALA A 94 5.82 33.15 1.28
C ALA A 94 6.89 32.64 0.30
N GLU A 95 7.43 31.43 0.53
CA GLU A 95 8.42 30.79 -0.34
C GLU A 95 7.84 30.37 -1.69
N VAL A 96 6.65 29.76 -1.72
CA VAL A 96 5.99 29.31 -2.96
C VAL A 96 5.23 30.41 -3.69
N GLY A 97 5.19 31.62 -3.13
CA GLY A 97 4.59 32.81 -3.75
C GLY A 97 3.07 32.89 -3.67
N GLY A 98 2.42 32.15 -2.78
CA GLY A 98 0.96 32.14 -2.69
C GLY A 98 0.39 31.21 -1.63
N GLN A 99 -0.92 31.34 -1.42
CA GLN A 99 -1.65 30.59 -0.41
C GLN A 99 -2.53 29.53 -1.06
N THR A 100 -2.56 28.32 -0.50
CA THR A 100 -3.41 27.23 -1.00
C THR A 100 -3.84 26.29 0.14
N LYS A 101 -4.87 25.48 -0.12
CA LYS A 101 -5.35 24.46 0.81
C LYS A 101 -4.49 23.21 0.70
N VAL A 102 -4.13 22.65 1.84
CA VAL A 102 -3.53 21.30 1.94
C VAL A 102 -4.65 20.31 2.19
N VAL A 103 -4.76 19.30 1.33
CA VAL A 103 -5.82 18.28 1.34
C VAL A 103 -5.17 16.92 1.40
N LEU A 104 -5.68 16.02 2.23
CA LEU A 104 -5.27 14.62 2.23
C LEU A 104 -5.77 13.96 0.95
N CYS A 105 -4.87 13.55 0.06
CA CYS A 105 -5.22 12.61 -1.01
C CYS A 105 -5.37 11.18 -0.44
N ALA A 106 -5.67 10.21 -1.30
CA ALA A 106 -5.41 8.82 -0.96
C ALA A 106 -3.89 8.62 -0.86
N THR A 107 -3.33 8.75 0.34
CA THR A 107 -1.88 8.96 0.52
C THR A 107 -1.05 7.71 0.24
N HIS A 108 -1.68 6.52 0.25
CA HIS A 108 -1.04 5.33 -0.31
C HIS A 108 -0.98 5.45 -1.84
N ASP A 109 0.21 5.31 -2.41
CA ASP A 109 0.46 5.53 -3.85
C ASP A 109 -0.44 4.68 -4.76
N THR A 110 -0.63 3.42 -4.41
CA THR A 110 -1.47 2.48 -5.12
C THR A 110 -2.94 2.87 -5.00
N ALA A 111 -3.36 3.43 -3.87
CA ALA A 111 -4.72 3.95 -3.72
C ALA A 111 -4.94 5.13 -4.68
N SER A 112 -4.01 6.08 -4.69
CA SER A 112 -4.02 7.20 -5.64
C SER A 112 -4.00 6.74 -7.11
N ALA A 113 -3.20 5.72 -7.45
CA ALA A 113 -3.14 5.20 -8.82
C ALA A 113 -4.48 4.57 -9.26
N VAL A 114 -5.14 3.82 -8.36
CA VAL A 114 -6.43 3.17 -8.64
C VAL A 114 -7.55 4.20 -8.82
N GLU A 115 -7.50 5.35 -8.15
CA GLU A 115 -8.46 6.45 -8.37
C GLU A 115 -8.31 7.08 -9.77
N GLY A 116 -7.15 6.95 -10.41
CA GLY A 116 -6.94 7.39 -11.79
C GLY A 116 -7.53 6.45 -12.85
N ILE A 117 -7.99 5.25 -12.45
CA ILE A 117 -8.59 4.28 -13.38
C ILE A 117 -10.08 4.60 -13.50
N PRO A 118 -10.62 4.76 -14.73
CA PRO A 118 -12.06 4.93 -14.96
C PRO A 118 -12.77 3.59 -14.75
N MET A 119 -12.90 3.18 -13.48
CA MET A 119 -13.54 1.94 -13.07
C MET A 119 -14.40 2.17 -11.81
N GLU A 120 -15.62 1.66 -11.87
CA GLU A 120 -16.51 1.61 -10.73
C GLU A 120 -16.29 0.32 -9.93
N GLN A 121 -16.92 0.26 -8.77
CA GLN A 121 -16.85 -0.91 -7.91
C GLN A 121 -17.57 -2.10 -8.55
N GLY A 122 -16.86 -3.22 -8.74
CA GLY A 122 -17.41 -4.45 -9.30
C GLY A 122 -17.32 -4.58 -10.82
N ASP A 123 -16.77 -3.57 -11.51
CA ASP A 123 -16.66 -3.58 -12.99
C ASP A 123 -15.65 -4.62 -13.48
N ALA A 124 -14.39 -4.50 -13.06
CA ALA A 124 -13.27 -5.27 -13.56
C ALA A 124 -12.13 -5.31 -12.53
N PRO A 125 -11.20 -6.27 -12.64
CA PRO A 125 -9.93 -6.20 -11.91
C PRO A 125 -9.01 -5.11 -12.48
N PHE A 126 -8.20 -4.52 -11.62
CA PHE A 126 -7.05 -3.70 -12.02
C PHE A 126 -5.76 -4.50 -11.88
N LEU A 127 -4.80 -4.21 -12.75
CA LEU A 127 -3.46 -4.79 -12.72
C LEU A 127 -2.42 -3.68 -12.88
N SER A 128 -1.61 -3.46 -11.85
CA SER A 128 -0.37 -2.70 -11.97
C SER A 128 0.78 -3.67 -12.22
N SER A 129 1.63 -3.41 -13.21
CA SER A 129 2.74 -4.31 -13.55
C SER A 129 4.08 -3.58 -13.52
N GLY A 130 4.90 -3.92 -12.52
CA GLY A 130 6.31 -3.56 -12.42
C GLY A 130 7.18 -4.80 -12.21
N THR A 131 8.28 -4.68 -11.49
CA THR A 131 9.08 -5.85 -11.02
C THR A 131 8.18 -6.85 -10.29
N TRP A 132 7.29 -6.32 -9.46
CA TRP A 132 6.14 -7.01 -8.89
C TRP A 132 4.88 -6.50 -9.55
N SER A 133 3.89 -7.37 -9.70
CA SER A 133 2.57 -7.00 -10.20
C SER A 133 1.57 -7.02 -9.06
N LEU A 134 0.60 -6.10 -9.11
CA LEU A 134 -0.47 -5.99 -8.15
C LEU A 134 -1.80 -6.19 -8.86
N LEU A 135 -2.44 -7.32 -8.61
CA LEU A 135 -3.76 -7.65 -9.13
C LEU A 135 -4.79 -7.39 -8.03
N GLY A 136 -5.83 -6.64 -8.33
CA GLY A 136 -6.86 -6.34 -7.36
C GLY A 136 -8.21 -5.96 -7.95
N VAL A 137 -9.18 -5.78 -7.05
CA VAL A 137 -10.56 -5.35 -7.36
C VAL A 137 -11.03 -4.34 -6.31
N LYS A 138 -11.99 -3.49 -6.67
CA LYS A 138 -12.72 -2.63 -5.73
C LYS A 138 -13.91 -3.41 -5.15
N LEU A 139 -13.98 -3.52 -3.82
CA LEU A 139 -15.08 -4.19 -3.10
C LEU A 139 -15.73 -3.25 -2.08
N ALA A 140 -17.04 -3.39 -1.86
CA ALA A 140 -17.73 -2.62 -0.81
C ALA A 140 -17.32 -3.02 0.61
N LYS A 141 -16.92 -4.28 0.80
CA LYS A 141 -16.60 -4.86 2.11
C LYS A 141 -15.37 -5.74 2.01
N PRO A 142 -14.57 -5.84 3.09
CA PRO A 142 -13.39 -6.70 3.10
C PRO A 142 -13.77 -8.18 3.07
N ILE A 143 -12.87 -9.02 2.57
CA ILE A 143 -12.96 -10.48 2.63
C ILE A 143 -11.91 -11.00 3.60
N THR A 144 -12.36 -11.40 4.79
CA THR A 144 -11.51 -11.88 5.91
C THR A 144 -11.63 -13.38 6.17
N SER A 145 -12.06 -14.15 5.16
CA SER A 145 -12.24 -15.60 5.30
C SER A 145 -10.91 -16.37 5.39
N PRO A 146 -10.91 -17.61 5.93
CA PRO A 146 -9.72 -18.47 5.92
C PRO A 146 -9.16 -18.73 4.51
N GLU A 147 -10.02 -18.77 3.48
CA GLU A 147 -9.63 -18.92 2.08
C GLU A 147 -8.84 -17.70 1.59
N SER A 148 -9.33 -16.49 1.89
CA SER A 148 -8.63 -15.22 1.59
C SER A 148 -7.25 -15.18 2.26
N CYS A 149 -7.18 -15.58 3.53
CA CYS A 149 -5.93 -15.69 4.29
C CYS A 149 -4.95 -16.69 3.65
N ARG A 150 -5.40 -17.91 3.35
CA ARG A 150 -4.56 -18.95 2.69
C ARG A 150 -4.09 -18.52 1.31
N ALA A 151 -4.94 -17.83 0.57
CA ALA A 151 -4.60 -17.30 -0.75
C ALA A 151 -3.68 -16.06 -0.68
N ASN A 152 -3.40 -15.55 0.52
CA ASN A 152 -2.54 -14.40 0.80
C ASN A 152 -2.99 -13.12 0.07
N PHE A 153 -4.30 -12.86 0.07
CA PHE A 153 -4.85 -11.58 -0.34
C PHE A 153 -4.84 -10.56 0.81
N THR A 154 -4.82 -9.30 0.46
CA THR A 154 -4.83 -8.15 1.36
C THR A 154 -6.09 -7.33 1.15
N ASN A 155 -6.65 -6.80 2.24
CA ASN A 155 -7.73 -5.82 2.22
C ASN A 155 -7.12 -4.45 2.54
N GLU A 156 -6.89 -3.60 1.54
CA GLU A 156 -6.42 -2.23 1.75
C GLU A 156 -7.56 -1.22 1.56
N GLY A 157 -7.50 -0.08 2.23
CA GLY A 157 -8.49 1.00 2.09
C GLY A 157 -8.36 1.75 0.77
N GLY A 158 -9.49 2.05 0.14
CA GLY A 158 -9.63 3.02 -0.96
C GLY A 158 -10.50 4.21 -0.55
N VAL A 159 -10.95 5.01 -1.52
CA VAL A 159 -11.83 6.17 -1.29
C VAL A 159 -13.28 5.68 -1.13
N GLY A 160 -13.63 5.20 0.06
CA GLY A 160 -14.98 4.69 0.38
C GLY A 160 -15.24 3.23 -0.02
N TYR A 161 -14.19 2.48 -0.36
CA TYR A 161 -14.26 1.06 -0.71
C TYR A 161 -12.99 0.33 -0.24
N ILE A 162 -12.92 -0.98 -0.43
CA ILE A 162 -11.76 -1.83 -0.16
C ILE A 162 -11.07 -2.22 -1.47
N ARG A 163 -9.77 -1.96 -1.56
CA ARG A 163 -8.87 -2.51 -2.57
C ARG A 163 -8.47 -3.91 -2.12
N TYR A 164 -9.16 -4.94 -2.61
CA TYR A 164 -8.83 -6.33 -2.34
C TYR A 164 -7.85 -6.83 -3.39
N LEU A 165 -6.62 -7.12 -2.96
CA LEU A 165 -5.49 -7.24 -3.86
C LEU A 165 -4.46 -8.28 -3.41
N LYS A 166 -3.63 -8.70 -4.35
CA LYS A 166 -2.52 -9.62 -4.11
C LYS A 166 -1.30 -9.21 -4.92
N ASN A 167 -0.16 -9.23 -4.24
CA ASN A 167 1.15 -9.19 -4.87
C ASN A 167 1.39 -10.50 -5.63
N ILE A 168 1.72 -10.38 -6.90
CA ILE A 168 2.12 -11.49 -7.78
C ILE A 168 3.45 -11.15 -8.45
N MET A 169 4.19 -12.17 -8.89
CA MET A 169 5.40 -11.97 -9.69
C MET A 169 5.05 -11.19 -10.96
N GLY A 170 5.74 -10.07 -11.18
CA GLY A 170 5.52 -9.21 -12.34
C GLY A 170 6.49 -9.49 -13.47
N LEU A 171 7.02 -8.42 -14.06
CA LEU A 171 7.92 -8.47 -15.21
C LEU A 171 9.31 -9.02 -14.88
N TRP A 172 9.64 -9.26 -13.61
CA TRP A 172 10.95 -9.77 -13.20
C TRP A 172 11.37 -11.04 -13.95
N ILE A 173 10.47 -12.02 -14.08
CA ILE A 173 10.78 -13.27 -14.79
C ILE A 173 11.05 -13.03 -16.28
N ILE A 174 10.29 -12.11 -16.89
CA ILE A 174 10.48 -11.71 -18.30
C ILE A 174 11.82 -11.00 -18.46
N GLN A 175 12.22 -10.16 -17.51
CA GLN A 175 13.54 -9.52 -17.48
C GLN A 175 14.68 -10.54 -17.31
N CYS A 176 14.50 -11.58 -16.50
CA CYS A 176 15.49 -12.65 -16.36
C CYS A 176 15.67 -13.42 -17.68
N VAL A 177 14.58 -13.79 -18.35
CA VAL A 177 14.62 -14.46 -19.66
C VAL A 177 15.27 -13.55 -20.70
N GLN A 178 14.89 -12.28 -20.74
CA GLN A 178 15.47 -11.27 -21.62
C GLN A 178 17.00 -11.21 -21.48
N LYS A 179 17.49 -11.11 -20.23
CA LYS A 179 18.93 -11.09 -19.93
C LYS A 179 19.62 -12.38 -20.30
N GLN A 180 19.00 -13.54 -20.03
CA GLN A 180 19.58 -14.85 -20.31
C GLN A 180 19.68 -15.14 -21.80
N LEU A 181 18.71 -14.70 -22.59
CA LEU A 181 18.69 -14.89 -24.04
C LEU A 181 19.48 -13.81 -24.79
N GLY A 182 19.74 -12.65 -24.17
CA GLY A 182 20.48 -11.55 -24.79
C GLY A 182 19.72 -10.87 -25.93
N ILE A 183 18.38 -11.00 -25.97
CA ILE A 183 17.51 -10.44 -27.01
C ILE A 183 16.64 -9.31 -26.45
N SER A 184 16.02 -8.51 -27.32
CA SER A 184 15.08 -7.46 -26.91
C SER A 184 13.72 -8.02 -26.48
N PHE A 185 12.95 -7.23 -25.73
CA PHE A 185 11.56 -7.58 -25.40
C PHE A 185 10.68 -7.75 -26.65
N ALA A 186 10.92 -6.97 -27.70
CA ALA A 186 10.18 -7.09 -28.95
C ALA A 186 10.45 -8.44 -29.63
N GLU A 187 11.70 -8.87 -29.69
CA GLU A 187 12.07 -10.19 -30.21
C GLU A 187 11.46 -11.32 -29.37
N MET A 188 11.45 -11.19 -28.04
CA MET A 188 10.77 -12.16 -27.18
C MET A 188 9.28 -12.30 -27.50
N VAL A 189 8.59 -11.19 -27.76
CA VAL A 189 7.16 -11.19 -28.13
C VAL A 189 6.94 -11.92 -29.45
N GLU A 190 7.77 -11.65 -30.47
CA GLU A 190 7.66 -12.34 -31.76
C GLU A 190 7.95 -13.85 -31.64
N LEU A 191 8.95 -14.24 -30.85
CA LEU A 191 9.21 -15.65 -30.57
C LEU A 191 8.04 -16.31 -29.82
N ALA A 192 7.47 -15.62 -28.83
CA ALA A 192 6.33 -16.12 -28.07
C ALA A 192 5.09 -16.39 -28.93
N LYS A 193 4.82 -15.54 -29.94
CA LYS A 193 3.68 -15.70 -30.88
C LYS A 193 3.73 -17.00 -31.67
N THR A 194 4.93 -17.54 -31.92
CA THR A 194 5.13 -18.78 -32.70
C THR A 194 5.41 -20.00 -31.84
N SER A 195 5.47 -19.83 -30.52
CA SER A 195 5.74 -20.91 -29.58
C SER A 195 4.57 -21.87 -29.46
N THR A 196 4.87 -23.18 -29.46
CA THR A 196 3.89 -24.25 -29.17
C THR A 196 3.94 -24.70 -27.71
N TYR A 197 4.70 -24.01 -26.85
CA TYR A 197 4.86 -24.37 -25.45
C TYR A 197 3.61 -24.04 -24.64
N THR A 198 2.94 -25.05 -24.07
CA THR A 198 1.66 -24.91 -23.37
C THR A 198 1.74 -25.12 -21.86
N ARG A 199 2.92 -25.39 -21.30
CA ARG A 199 3.04 -25.67 -19.87
C ARG A 199 2.94 -24.37 -19.06
N ILE A 200 2.12 -24.41 -18.02
CA ILE A 200 2.03 -23.36 -17.01
C ILE A 200 2.79 -23.76 -15.75
N PHE A 201 3.27 -22.76 -15.03
CA PHE A 201 3.88 -22.95 -13.72
C PHE A 201 3.56 -21.75 -12.83
N ASP A 202 3.53 -21.97 -11.51
CA ASP A 202 3.33 -20.88 -10.57
C ASP A 202 4.59 -20.01 -10.49
N VAL A 203 4.51 -18.81 -11.06
CA VAL A 203 5.57 -17.80 -11.04
C VAL A 203 5.86 -17.28 -9.62
N ASN A 204 4.96 -17.53 -8.66
CA ASN A 204 5.13 -17.19 -7.25
C ASN A 204 5.72 -18.34 -6.43
N ALA A 205 6.02 -19.49 -7.03
CA ALA A 205 6.62 -20.60 -6.30
C ALA A 205 7.98 -20.19 -5.72
N ALA A 206 8.26 -20.58 -4.48
CA ALA A 206 9.45 -20.16 -3.73
C ALA A 206 10.79 -20.41 -4.46
N ARG A 207 10.84 -21.42 -5.35
CA ARG A 207 12.02 -21.70 -6.19
C ARG A 207 12.37 -20.59 -7.19
N PHE A 208 11.43 -19.69 -7.49
CA PHE A 208 11.61 -18.55 -8.38
C PHE A 208 11.85 -17.24 -7.61
N SER A 209 11.71 -17.26 -6.29
CA SER A 209 12.26 -16.22 -5.43
C SER A 209 13.78 -16.40 -5.44
N ALA A 210 14.50 -15.46 -6.04
CA ALA A 210 15.96 -15.55 -6.12
C ALA A 210 16.54 -15.78 -4.71
N PRO A 211 17.50 -16.70 -4.52
CA PRO A 211 18.28 -16.69 -3.29
C PRO A 211 19.02 -15.35 -3.21
N GLN A 212 18.84 -14.64 -2.09
CA GLN A 212 19.77 -13.57 -1.71
C GLN A 212 21.13 -14.18 -1.39
#